data_AF-A0A955RHW4-F1
#
_entry.id   AF-A0A955RHW4-F1
#
_cell.length_a   1.000
_cell.length_b   1.000
_cell.length_c   1.000
_cell.angle_alpha   90.00
_cell.angle_beta   90.00
_cell.angle_gamma   90.00
#
_symmetry.space_group_name_H-M   'P 1'
#
loop_
_entity.id
_entity.type
_entity.pdbx_description
1 polymer ?
#
loop_
_entity_poly.entity_id
_entity_poly.type
_entity_poly.pdbx_seq_one_letter_code
_entity_poly.pdbx_strand_id
1 'polypeptide(L)'
;MLDLHAHAGTVVVTLATVLLYYAFQIHVLRVKVRLDRAYDARGAKFDRYFGQDREMLAADRIQLNLLEHMTPFLALLWMESLFVSPAVATGAGAFYVVARAAYPFLMGGRLGRGVKAQIFLSTGVGYLVLTGLALHLLWALIT
;
A
#
# COMPACT_ATOMS: atom_id res chain seq x y z
N MET A 1 -11.09 -6.34 29.29
CA MET A 1 -10.39 -5.12 28.82
C MET A 1 -9.30 -5.59 27.87
N LEU A 2 -9.21 -5.03 26.66
CA LEU A 2 -8.20 -5.46 25.67
C LEU A 2 -6.81 -5.08 26.19
N ASP A 3 -5.87 -6.02 26.26
CA ASP A 3 -4.50 -5.71 26.67
C ASP A 3 -3.76 -5.05 25.50
N LEU A 4 -3.63 -3.73 25.56
CA LEU A 4 -2.98 -2.95 24.52
C LEU A 4 -1.50 -3.34 24.31
N HIS A 5 -0.83 -3.82 25.36
CA HIS A 5 0.57 -4.22 25.28
C HIS A 5 0.75 -5.48 24.43
N ALA A 6 -0.17 -6.44 24.54
CA ALA A 6 -0.16 -7.65 23.71
C ALA A 6 -0.33 -7.35 22.21
N HIS A 7 -1.04 -6.27 21.86
CA HIS A 7 -1.31 -5.88 20.47
C HIS A 7 -0.46 -4.70 19.97
N ALA A 8 0.55 -4.28 20.74
CA ALA A 8 1.36 -3.10 20.41
C ALA A 8 1.99 -3.19 19.01
N GLY A 9 2.48 -4.38 18.61
CA GLY A 9 3.02 -4.60 17.27
C GLY A 9 1.98 -4.41 16.15
N THR A 10 0.76 -4.89 16.35
CA THR A 10 -0.36 -4.70 15.41
C THR A 10 -0.76 -3.24 15.28
N VAL A 11 -0.76 -2.50 16.39
CA VAL A 11 -1.00 -1.05 16.40
C VAL A 11 0.08 -0.32 15.61
N VAL A 12 1.37 -0.64 15.83
CA VAL A 12 2.48 -0.05 15.09
C VAL A 12 2.37 -0.31 13.59
N VAL A 13 2.05 -1.54 13.18
CA VAL A 13 1.83 -1.89 11.77
C VAL A 13 0.67 -1.08 11.17
N THR A 14 -0.42 -0.93 11.92
CA THR A 14 -1.58 -0.14 11.49
C THR A 14 -1.20 1.31 11.27
N LEU A 15 -0.52 1.92 12.25
CA LEU A 15 -0.05 3.31 12.15
C LEU A 15 0.92 3.50 10.99
N ALA A 16 1.86 2.57 10.79
CA ALA A 16 2.79 2.61 9.66
C ALA A 16 2.06 2.53 8.31
N THR A 17 1.03 1.69 8.21
CA THR A 17 0.19 1.57 7.00
C THR A 17 -0.57 2.87 6.72
N VAL A 18 -1.14 3.50 7.75
CA VAL A 18 -1.82 4.80 7.65
C VAL A 18 -0.84 5.91 7.24
N LEU A 19 0.36 5.93 7.82
CA LEU A 19 1.41 6.89 7.45
C LEU A 19 1.84 6.72 5.99
N LEU A 20 2.01 5.48 5.50
CA LEU A 20 2.29 5.22 4.10
C LEU A 20 1.16 5.70 3.19
N TYR A 21 -0.10 5.47 3.58
CA TYR A 21 -1.26 5.97 2.84
C TYR A 21 -1.21 7.49 2.66
N TYR A 22 -0.98 8.24 3.75
CA TYR A 22 -0.90 9.70 3.67
C TYR A 22 0.37 10.17 2.94
N ALA A 23 1.49 9.47 3.09
CA ALA A 23 2.71 9.78 2.35
C ALA A 23 2.49 9.67 0.83
N PHE A 24 1.78 8.63 0.38
CA PHE A 24 1.47 8.42 -1.04
C PHE A 24 0.44 9.44 -1.55
N GLN A 25 -0.57 9.80 -0.76
CA GLN A 25 -1.50 10.89 -1.09
C GLN A 25 -0.77 12.24 -1.24
N ILE A 26 0.12 12.57 -0.30
CA ILE A 26 0.94 13.79 -0.38
C ILE A 26 1.84 13.76 -1.62
N HIS A 27 2.42 12.60 -1.95
CA HIS A 27 3.21 12.44 -3.17
C HIS A 27 2.39 12.73 -4.43
N VAL A 28 1.19 12.14 -4.55
CA VAL A 28 0.26 12.40 -5.67
C VAL A 28 -0.05 13.88 -5.79
N LEU A 29 -0.35 14.56 -4.66
CA LEU A 29 -0.63 16.00 -4.66
C LEU A 29 0.58 16.83 -5.13
N ARG A 30 1.79 16.51 -4.66
CA ARG A 30 3.02 17.19 -5.08
C ARG A 30 3.28 17.03 -6.58
N VAL A 31 3.11 15.82 -7.12
CA VAL A 31 3.25 15.53 -8.55
C VAL A 31 2.23 16.34 -9.34
N LYS A 32 0.97 16.34 -8.93
CA LYS A 32 -0.11 17.11 -9.55
C LYS A 32 0.22 18.60 -9.63
N VAL A 33 0.56 19.24 -8.50
CA VAL A 33 0.86 20.68 -8.45
C VAL A 33 2.07 21.04 -9.31
N ARG A 34 3.10 20.19 -9.34
CA ARG A 34 4.28 20.40 -10.16
C ARG A 34 3.97 20.27 -11.65
N LEU A 35 3.16 19.28 -12.05
CA LEU A 35 2.76 19.09 -13.45
C LEU A 35 1.88 20.24 -13.93
N ASP A 36 0.91 20.66 -13.13
CA ASP A 36 0.03 21.80 -13.43
C ASP A 36 0.84 23.04 -13.82
N ARG A 37 1.79 23.43 -12.95
CA ARG A 37 2.72 24.55 -13.21
C ARG A 37 3.58 24.35 -14.47
N ALA A 38 4.01 23.12 -14.73
CA ALA A 38 4.87 22.80 -15.88
C ALA A 38 4.11 22.86 -17.22
N TYR A 39 2.81 22.52 -17.21
CA TYR A 39 1.93 22.63 -18.37
C TYR A 39 1.55 24.09 -18.61
N ASP A 40 1.19 24.83 -17.57
CA ASP A 40 0.87 26.27 -17.64
C ASP A 40 2.04 27.06 -18.25
N ALA A 41 3.28 26.79 -17.81
CA ALA A 41 4.48 27.43 -18.35
C ALA A 41 4.71 27.16 -19.85
N ARG A 42 4.06 26.14 -20.41
CA ARG A 42 4.14 25.77 -21.84
C ARG A 42 2.90 26.21 -22.63
N GLY A 43 1.96 26.92 -21.99
CA GLY A 43 0.68 27.27 -22.59
C GLY A 43 -0.22 26.06 -22.88
N ALA A 44 0.02 24.93 -22.22
CA ALA A 44 -0.77 23.71 -22.33
C ALA A 44 -1.65 23.54 -21.09
N LYS A 45 -2.79 22.86 -21.24
CA LYS A 45 -3.65 22.51 -20.10
C LYS A 45 -3.27 21.15 -19.56
N PHE A 46 -3.01 21.05 -18.26
CA PHE A 46 -2.85 19.76 -17.60
C PHE A 46 -4.23 19.10 -17.40
N ASP A 47 -4.41 17.91 -17.96
CA ASP A 47 -5.59 17.08 -17.72
C ASP A 47 -5.20 15.88 -16.86
N ARG A 48 -5.69 15.85 -15.61
CA ARG A 48 -5.44 14.76 -14.68
C ARG A 48 -6.14 13.46 -15.08
N TYR A 49 -7.37 13.56 -15.58
CA TYR A 49 -8.27 12.40 -15.69
C TYR A 49 -8.21 11.76 -17.07
N PHE A 50 -8.06 12.56 -18.11
CA PHE A 50 -7.99 12.09 -19.49
C PHE A 50 -6.59 12.22 -20.09
N GLY A 51 -5.67 12.92 -19.40
CA GLY A 51 -4.28 13.02 -19.81
C GLY A 51 -3.50 11.71 -19.64
N GLN A 52 -2.49 11.52 -20.49
CA GLN A 52 -1.59 10.37 -20.46
C GLN A 52 -0.21 10.75 -19.88
N ASP A 53 -0.18 11.71 -18.95
CA ASP A 53 1.07 12.11 -18.33
C ASP A 53 1.62 10.97 -17.49
N ARG A 54 2.76 10.42 -17.94
CA ARG A 54 3.35 9.20 -17.39
C ARG A 54 3.81 9.35 -15.95
N GLU A 55 4.06 10.57 -15.49
CA GLU A 55 4.43 10.85 -14.11
C GLU A 55 3.19 10.87 -13.20
N MET A 56 2.09 11.47 -13.67
CA MET A 56 0.80 11.42 -12.96
C MET A 56 0.29 9.97 -12.84
N LEU A 57 0.35 9.21 -13.93
CA LEU A 57 -0.05 7.80 -13.95
C LEU A 57 0.77 6.94 -12.99
N ALA A 58 2.07 7.22 -12.85
CA ALA A 58 2.92 6.52 -11.88
C ALA A 58 2.51 6.85 -10.44
N ALA A 59 2.31 8.13 -10.13
CA ALA A 59 1.89 8.57 -8.81
C ALA A 59 0.53 7.97 -8.40
N ASP A 60 -0.46 8.01 -9.30
CA ASP A 60 -1.78 7.42 -9.05
C ASP A 60 -1.68 5.89 -8.87
N ARG A 61 -0.83 5.19 -9.64
CA ARG A 61 -0.66 3.73 -9.51
C ARG A 61 -0.02 3.34 -8.17
N ILE A 62 0.93 4.12 -7.66
CA ILE A 62 1.50 3.93 -6.32
C ILE A 62 0.41 3.97 -5.26
N GLN A 63 -0.43 5.01 -5.27
CA GLN A 63 -1.52 5.17 -4.33
C GLN A 63 -2.56 4.05 -4.46
N LEU A 64 -2.96 3.74 -5.69
CA LEU A 64 -4.00 2.76 -5.97
C LEU A 64 -3.57 1.35 -5.55
N ASN A 65 -2.31 0.97 -5.78
CA ASN A 65 -1.81 -0.35 -5.40
C ASN A 65 -1.83 -0.60 -3.89
N LEU A 66 -1.57 0.43 -3.08
CA LEU A 66 -1.74 0.35 -1.64
C LEU A 66 -3.22 0.22 -1.28
N LEU A 67 -4.07 1.06 -1.87
CA LEU A 67 -5.50 1.12 -1.57
C LEU A 67 -6.23 -0.20 -1.89
N GLU A 68 -5.89 -0.84 -3.02
CA GLU A 68 -6.46 -2.13 -3.45
C GLU A 68 -6.34 -3.22 -2.37
N HIS A 69 -5.26 -3.20 -1.58
CA HIS A 69 -4.99 -4.22 -0.57
C HIS A 69 -5.23 -3.74 0.87
N MET A 70 -5.27 -2.43 1.12
CA MET A 70 -5.28 -1.85 2.47
C MET A 70 -6.48 -2.31 3.30
N THR A 71 -7.68 -2.27 2.74
CA THR A 71 -8.91 -2.65 3.47
C THR A 71 -8.91 -4.13 3.89
N PRO A 72 -8.73 -5.11 2.97
CA PRO A 72 -8.69 -6.51 3.38
C PRO A 72 -7.48 -6.81 4.28
N PHE A 73 -6.35 -6.13 4.08
CA PHE A 73 -5.16 -6.29 4.92
C PHE A 73 -5.45 -5.90 6.37
N LEU A 74 -5.99 -4.69 6.61
CA LEU A 74 -6.27 -4.23 7.97
C LEU A 74 -7.32 -5.10 8.67
N ALA A 75 -8.33 -5.56 7.95
CA ALA A 75 -9.32 -6.50 8.50
C ALA A 75 -8.66 -7.81 8.94
N LEU A 76 -7.90 -8.45 8.05
CA LEU A 76 -7.23 -9.72 8.34
C LEU A 76 -6.17 -9.58 9.44
N LEU A 77 -5.40 -8.49 9.42
CA LEU A 77 -4.38 -8.17 10.43
C LEU A 77 -5.00 -8.13 11.84
N TRP A 78 -6.12 -7.43 11.99
CA TRP A 78 -6.78 -7.29 13.29
C TRP A 78 -7.52 -8.57 13.70
N MET A 79 -8.15 -9.29 12.77
CA MET A 79 -8.72 -10.60 13.08
C MET A 79 -7.65 -11.58 13.56
N GLU A 80 -6.52 -11.65 12.87
CA GLU A 80 -5.37 -12.48 13.28
C GLU A 80 -4.88 -12.08 14.67
N SER A 81 -4.69 -10.78 14.92
CA SER A 81 -4.17 -10.29 16.20
C SER A 81 -5.12 -10.58 17.37
N LEU A 82 -6.43 -10.39 17.16
CA LEU A 82 -7.43 -10.51 18.22
C LEU A 82 -7.81 -11.96 18.53
N PHE A 83 -7.85 -12.82 17.51
CA PHE A 83 -8.45 -14.15 17.65
C PHE A 83 -7.45 -15.30 17.56
N VAL A 84 -6.24 -15.07 17.04
CA VAL A 84 -5.27 -16.17 16.79
C VAL A 84 -3.91 -15.87 17.40
N SER A 85 -3.18 -14.87 16.88
CA SER A 85 -1.83 -14.56 17.32
C SER A 85 -1.41 -13.11 16.99
N PRO A 86 -1.24 -12.25 18.02
CA PRO A 86 -0.66 -10.91 17.84
C PRO A 86 0.75 -10.93 17.22
N ALA A 87 1.53 -11.99 17.51
CA ALA A 87 2.88 -12.14 16.99
C ALA A 87 2.89 -12.40 15.47
N VAL A 88 2.02 -13.30 14.99
CA VAL A 88 1.87 -13.59 13.55
C VAL A 88 1.35 -12.36 12.81
N ALA A 89 0.32 -11.69 13.37
CA ALA A 89 -0.19 -10.43 12.83
C ALA A 89 0.92 -9.38 12.68
N THR A 90 1.74 -9.20 13.72
CA THR A 90 2.85 -8.24 13.71
C THR A 90 3.89 -8.58 12.65
N GLY A 91 4.33 -9.85 12.58
CA GLY A 91 5.35 -10.28 11.61
C GLY A 91 4.88 -10.16 10.16
N ALA A 92 3.70 -10.70 9.84
CA ALA A 92 3.11 -10.62 8.51
C ALA A 92 2.80 -9.17 8.12
N GLY A 93 2.30 -8.38 9.07
CA GLY A 93 2.03 -6.96 8.92
C GLY A 93 3.27 -6.12 8.63
N ALA A 94 4.37 -6.36 9.34
CA ALA A 94 5.64 -5.68 9.08
C ALA A 94 6.16 -5.98 7.66
N PHE A 95 6.07 -7.24 7.23
CA PHE A 95 6.47 -7.65 5.88
C PHE A 95 5.63 -6.95 4.79
N TYR A 96 4.32 -6.85 5.00
CA TYR A 96 3.42 -6.08 4.13
C TYR A 96 3.82 -4.61 4.03
N VAL A 97 4.04 -3.94 5.17
CA VAL A 97 4.39 -2.52 5.22
C VAL A 97 5.70 -2.24 4.48
N VAL A 98 6.74 -3.07 4.70
CA VAL A 98 8.03 -2.94 4.00
C VAL A 98 7.86 -3.10 2.49
N ALA A 99 7.10 -4.11 2.05
CA ALA A 99 6.84 -4.31 0.63
C ALA A 99 6.13 -3.11 -0.01
N ARG A 100 5.17 -2.48 0.70
CA ARG A 100 4.48 -1.27 0.23
C ARG A 100 5.40 -0.06 0.20
N ALA A 101 6.21 0.14 1.22
CA ALA A 101 7.20 1.21 1.26
C ALA A 101 8.21 1.11 0.10
N ALA A 102 8.57 -0.11 -0.31
CA ALA A 102 9.47 -0.34 -1.45
C ALA A 102 8.82 -0.07 -2.83
N TYR A 103 7.48 -0.11 -2.94
CA TYR A 103 6.76 -0.05 -4.21
C TYR A 103 7.09 1.17 -5.09
N PRO A 104 7.12 2.42 -4.56
CA PRO A 104 7.48 3.60 -5.36
C PRO A 104 8.87 3.50 -5.98
N PHE A 105 9.83 2.93 -5.24
CA PHE A 105 11.22 2.78 -5.68
C PHE A 105 11.34 1.71 -6.78
N LEU A 106 10.59 0.63 -6.68
CA LEU A 106 10.54 -0.44 -7.69
C LEU A 106 9.85 0.04 -8.98
N MET A 107 8.80 0.85 -8.85
CA MET A 107 8.10 1.41 -10.01
C MET A 107 8.95 2.48 -10.73
N GLY A 108 9.54 3.39 -9.95
CA GLY A 108 10.19 4.61 -10.43
C GLY A 108 9.18 5.72 -10.75
N GLY A 109 9.68 6.89 -11.18
CA GLY A 109 8.86 8.09 -11.33
C GLY A 109 8.03 8.21 -12.62
N ARG A 110 8.14 7.28 -13.58
CA ARG A 110 7.37 7.35 -14.84
C ARG A 110 6.89 5.96 -15.24
N LEU A 111 5.60 5.84 -15.51
CA LEU A 111 5.02 4.56 -15.89
C LEU A 111 5.37 4.22 -17.34
N GLY A 112 5.88 3.01 -17.60
CA GLY A 112 6.20 2.43 -18.92
C GLY A 112 4.99 2.29 -19.85
N ARG A 113 5.23 1.94 -21.13
CA ARG A 113 4.18 1.31 -21.96
C ARG A 113 3.87 -0.14 -21.51
N GLY A 114 4.68 -0.71 -20.62
CA GLY A 114 4.49 -2.03 -20.03
C GLY A 114 4.65 -2.02 -18.51
N VAL A 115 4.05 -3.01 -17.85
CA VAL A 115 4.18 -3.23 -16.40
C VAL A 115 5.56 -3.86 -16.15
N LYS A 116 6.41 -3.20 -15.36
CA LYS A 116 7.70 -3.77 -14.98
C LYS A 116 7.49 -5.01 -14.12
N ALA A 117 8.20 -6.11 -14.40
CA ALA A 117 8.15 -7.34 -13.62
C ALA A 117 8.37 -7.10 -12.11
N GLN A 118 9.22 -6.13 -11.76
CA GLN A 118 9.52 -5.72 -10.38
C GLN A 118 8.29 -5.22 -9.60
N ILE A 119 7.25 -4.73 -10.28
CA ILE A 119 6.00 -4.29 -9.66
C ILE A 119 5.21 -5.49 -9.10
N PHE A 120 5.37 -6.67 -9.71
CA PHE A 120 4.76 -7.91 -9.21
C PHE A 120 5.43 -8.43 -7.94
N LEU A 121 6.67 -8.03 -7.63
CA LEU A 121 7.31 -8.44 -6.38
C LEU A 121 6.58 -7.88 -5.16
N SER A 122 6.38 -6.56 -5.11
CA SER A 122 5.67 -5.92 -3.99
C SER A 122 4.17 -6.27 -3.97
N THR A 123 3.53 -6.32 -5.14
CA THR A 123 2.13 -6.73 -5.24
C THR A 123 1.92 -8.19 -4.85
N GLY A 124 2.80 -9.09 -5.31
CA GLY A 124 2.79 -10.51 -5.00
C GLY A 124 2.99 -10.77 -3.51
N VAL A 125 3.92 -10.05 -2.87
CA VAL A 125 4.07 -10.08 -1.40
C VAL A 125 2.76 -9.68 -0.70
N GLY A 126 2.08 -8.65 -1.20
CA GLY A 126 0.77 -8.26 -0.70
C GLY A 126 -0.26 -9.41 -0.72
N TYR A 127 -0.38 -10.09 -1.85
CA TYR A 127 -1.25 -11.25 -1.98
C TYR A 127 -0.84 -12.42 -1.08
N LEU A 128 0.46 -12.69 -0.95
CA LEU A 128 0.96 -13.75 -0.08
C LEU A 128 0.61 -13.49 1.39
N VAL A 129 0.76 -12.24 1.86
CA VAL A 129 0.38 -11.88 3.24
C VAL A 129 -1.12 -12.02 3.44
N LEU A 130 -1.94 -11.51 2.53
CA LEU A 130 -3.40 -11.60 2.62
C LEU A 130 -3.88 -13.05 2.65
N THR A 131 -3.42 -13.86 1.71
CA THR A 131 -3.77 -15.28 1.64
C THR A 131 -3.24 -16.05 2.85
N GLY A 132 -2.02 -15.77 3.30
CA GLY A 132 -1.42 -16.41 4.47
C GLY A 132 -2.22 -16.14 5.74
N LEU A 133 -2.59 -14.89 6.00
CA LEU A 133 -3.43 -14.52 7.14
C LEU A 133 -4.82 -15.17 7.04
N ALA A 134 -5.44 -15.14 5.86
CA ALA A 134 -6.75 -15.75 5.66
C ALA A 134 -6.73 -17.27 5.92
N LEU A 135 -5.72 -17.98 5.40
CA LEU A 135 -5.57 -19.42 5.61
C LEU A 135 -5.28 -19.76 7.08
N HIS A 136 -4.49 -18.96 7.77
CA HIS A 136 -4.19 -19.19 9.18
C HIS A 136 -5.44 -18.99 10.06
N LEU A 137 -6.23 -17.95 9.79
CA LEU A 137 -7.52 -17.73 10.44
C LEU A 137 -8.50 -18.89 10.17
N LEU A 138 -8.57 -19.37 8.93
CA LEU A 138 -9.43 -20.51 8.58
C LEU A 138 -8.99 -21.79 9.29
N TRP A 139 -7.68 -22.02 9.39
CA TRP A 139 -7.14 -23.16 10.13
C TRP A 139 -7.49 -23.09 11.62
N ALA A 140 -7.27 -21.94 12.25
CA ALA A 140 -7.61 -21.73 13.66
C ALA A 140 -9.11 -21.84 13.96
N LEU A 141 -9.98 -21.67 12.96
CA LEU A 141 -11.42 -21.83 13.13
C LEU A 141 -11.86 -23.31 13.15
N ILE A 142 -11.10 -24.20 12.49
CA ILE A 142 -11.47 -25.62 12.33
C ILE A 142 -10.73 -26.55 13.30
N THR A 143 -9.78 -26.03 14.08
CA THR A 143 -9.03 -26.76 15.11
C THR A 143 -9.38 -26.25 16.49
#